data_AF-A0A9E3S8P7-F1
#
_entry.id   AF-A0A9E3S8P7-F1
#
_cell.length_a   1.000
_cell.length_b   1.000
_cell.length_c   1.000
_cell.angle_alpha   90.00
_cell.angle_beta   90.00
_cell.angle_gamma   90.00
#
_symmetry.space_group_name_H-M   'P 1'
#
loop_
_entity.id
_entity.type
_entity.pdbx_description
1 polymer ?
#
loop_
_entity_poly.entity_id
_entity_poly.type
_entity_poly.pdbx_seq_one_letter_code
_entity_poly.pdbx_strand_id
1 'polypeptide(L)'
;PGMGIGVNTEPTAPYVQPKTFTITIDFPANTYTLNQLDIANFNPFLIVNKDRSVEVHLPYYPPTDLANTNLLASGDDDSDAGSGKYYVTAANLPWAINIYETFAYPIEKQDIVLVHLKFAEWASSGGVLFPNWYQNLSGFRNNALIYTAP
;
A
#
# COMPACT_ATOMS: atom_id res chain seq x y z
N PRO A 1 -6.95 1.83 -20.12
CA PRO A 1 -7.59 0.64 -19.52
C PRO A 1 -8.27 1.04 -18.20
N GLY A 2 -9.50 0.57 -17.96
CA GLY A 2 -10.39 1.20 -16.98
C GLY A 2 -10.98 2.51 -17.50
N MET A 3 -12.24 2.78 -17.20
CA MET A 3 -12.84 4.10 -17.37
C MET A 3 -12.64 4.86 -16.05
N GLY A 4 -12.13 6.10 -16.09
CA GLY A 4 -11.96 6.94 -14.89
C GLY A 4 -10.58 6.83 -14.20
N ILE A 5 -10.58 6.89 -12.86
CA ILE A 5 -9.38 7.03 -12.00
C ILE A 5 -8.71 5.70 -11.58
N GLY A 6 -9.34 4.55 -11.85
CA GLY A 6 -8.87 3.23 -11.41
C GLY A 6 -9.06 2.12 -12.46
N VAL A 7 -8.45 0.95 -12.21
CA VAL A 7 -8.57 -0.26 -13.03
C VAL A 7 -9.13 -1.38 -12.17
N ASN A 8 -10.19 -2.05 -12.65
CA ASN A 8 -10.88 -3.12 -11.91
C ASN A 8 -11.35 -2.70 -10.52
N THR A 9 -11.73 -1.45 -10.30
CA THR A 9 -12.30 -0.98 -9.02
C THR A 9 -13.72 -0.44 -9.18
N GLU A 10 -14.16 -0.18 -10.40
CA GLU A 10 -15.49 0.32 -10.75
C GLU A 10 -16.29 -0.79 -11.44
N PRO A 11 -17.37 -1.33 -10.83
CA PRO A 11 -18.15 -2.44 -11.38
C PRO A 11 -18.73 -2.19 -12.78
N THR A 12 -18.97 -0.93 -13.12
CA THR A 12 -19.52 -0.53 -14.42
C THR A 12 -18.45 -0.35 -15.51
N ALA A 13 -17.17 -0.33 -15.15
CA ALA A 13 -16.07 -0.16 -16.09
C ALA A 13 -15.70 -1.50 -16.77
N PRO A 14 -15.12 -1.46 -18.00
CA PRO A 14 -14.63 -2.66 -18.65
C PRO A 14 -13.57 -3.38 -17.79
N TYR A 15 -13.78 -4.67 -17.57
CA TYR A 15 -12.81 -5.52 -16.87
C TYR A 15 -11.52 -5.67 -17.67
N VAL A 16 -10.39 -5.49 -16.99
CA VAL A 16 -9.06 -5.69 -17.55
C VAL A 16 -8.47 -6.93 -16.94
N GLN A 17 -8.12 -7.93 -17.76
CA GLN A 17 -7.50 -9.16 -17.27
C GLN A 17 -6.17 -8.85 -16.53
N PRO A 18 -6.05 -9.21 -15.24
CA PRO A 18 -4.81 -9.04 -14.49
C PRO A 18 -3.64 -9.79 -15.12
N LYS A 19 -2.44 -9.25 -14.96
CA LYS A 19 -1.20 -9.92 -15.35
C LYS A 19 -0.40 -10.25 -14.10
N THR A 20 0.05 -11.49 -13.99
CA THR A 20 1.01 -11.90 -12.98
C THR A 20 2.40 -11.47 -13.41
N PHE A 21 3.10 -10.76 -12.52
CA PHE A 21 4.51 -10.44 -12.67
C PHE A 21 5.30 -11.31 -11.70
N THR A 22 6.32 -12.00 -12.20
CA THR A 22 7.26 -12.75 -11.37
C THR A 22 8.57 -11.99 -11.35
N ILE A 23 9.03 -11.63 -10.15
CA ILE A 23 10.36 -11.05 -9.94
C ILE A 23 11.25 -12.18 -9.47
N THR A 24 12.23 -12.54 -10.29
CA THR A 24 13.27 -13.51 -9.94
C THR A 24 14.54 -12.72 -9.61
N ILE A 25 15.10 -12.94 -8.43
CA ILE A 25 16.37 -12.36 -8.01
C ILE A 25 17.37 -13.50 -7.88
N ASP A 26 18.33 -13.53 -8.79
CA ASP A 26 19.39 -14.55 -8.82
C ASP A 26 20.65 -14.02 -8.13
N PHE A 27 21.12 -14.75 -7.13
CA PHE A 27 22.34 -14.45 -6.41
C PHE A 27 23.45 -15.41 -6.83
N PRO A 28 24.71 -14.96 -6.97
CA PRO A 28 25.82 -15.89 -7.18
C PRO A 28 25.95 -16.84 -5.99
N ALA A 29 26.24 -18.11 -6.28
CA ALA A 29 26.30 -19.16 -5.27
C ALA A 29 27.24 -18.77 -4.11
N ASN A 30 26.80 -19.03 -2.88
CA ASN A 30 27.56 -18.78 -1.64
C ASN A 30 28.05 -17.32 -1.44
N THR A 31 27.44 -16.34 -2.13
CA THR A 31 27.87 -14.92 -2.01
C THR A 31 27.08 -14.17 -0.94
N TYR A 32 25.78 -14.46 -0.82
CA TYR A 32 24.89 -13.80 0.14
C TYR A 32 24.15 -14.85 0.99
N THR A 33 24.00 -14.55 2.26
CA THR A 33 23.16 -15.26 3.22
C THR A 33 21.78 -14.59 3.28
N LEU A 34 20.75 -15.32 3.74
CA LEU A 34 19.40 -14.74 3.90
C LEU A 34 19.39 -13.50 4.81
N ASN A 35 20.23 -13.47 5.85
CA ASN A 35 20.34 -12.31 6.74
C ASN A 35 20.92 -11.08 6.04
N GLN A 36 21.73 -11.25 4.99
CA GLN A 36 22.25 -10.15 4.19
C GLN A 36 21.24 -9.58 3.20
N LEU A 37 20.14 -10.29 2.94
CA LEU A 37 19.07 -9.81 2.06
C LEU A 37 18.17 -8.79 2.75
N ASP A 38 18.21 -8.73 4.09
CA ASP A 38 17.44 -7.79 4.91
C ASP A 38 15.95 -7.71 4.50
N ILE A 39 15.34 -8.86 4.26
CA ILE A 39 13.96 -8.98 3.76
C ILE A 39 12.96 -8.30 4.73
N ALA A 40 13.31 -8.22 6.01
CA ALA A 40 12.50 -7.55 7.03
C ALA A 40 12.36 -6.04 6.77
N ASN A 41 13.36 -5.40 6.18
CA ASN A 41 13.37 -3.97 5.83
C ASN A 41 13.09 -3.73 4.33
N PHE A 42 12.40 -4.68 3.68
CA PHE A 42 12.01 -4.53 2.29
C PHE A 42 11.13 -3.28 2.11
N ASN A 43 11.60 -2.34 1.28
CA ASN A 43 10.99 -1.02 1.04
C ASN A 43 10.40 -0.92 -0.39
N PRO A 44 9.24 -1.54 -0.66
CA PRO A 44 8.57 -1.36 -1.94
C PRO A 44 7.96 0.03 -2.04
N PHE A 45 7.91 0.57 -3.26
CA PHE A 45 7.34 1.88 -3.53
C PHE A 45 6.60 1.91 -4.86
N LEU A 46 5.75 2.92 -5.02
CA LEU A 46 5.01 3.19 -6.25
C LEU A 46 5.58 4.42 -6.96
N ILE A 47 5.60 4.39 -8.28
CA ILE A 47 5.94 5.55 -9.13
C ILE A 47 4.64 6.17 -9.62
N VAL A 48 4.43 7.45 -9.33
CA VAL A 48 3.18 8.17 -9.67
C VAL A 48 3.26 8.70 -11.10
N ASN A 49 2.21 8.50 -11.89
CA ASN A 49 2.07 9.05 -13.25
C ASN A 49 3.24 8.73 -14.21
N LYS A 50 4.00 7.65 -13.94
CA LYS A 50 5.23 7.28 -14.65
C LYS A 50 6.35 8.31 -14.54
N ASP A 51 6.23 9.29 -13.64
CA ASP A 51 7.32 10.21 -13.32
C ASP A 51 8.23 9.53 -12.30
N ARG A 52 9.42 9.11 -12.75
CA ARG A 52 10.38 8.40 -11.91
C ARG A 52 10.71 9.18 -10.62
N SER A 53 10.59 10.49 -10.61
CA SER A 53 10.94 11.30 -9.44
C SER A 53 9.84 11.33 -8.36
N VAL A 54 8.62 10.86 -8.65
CA VAL A 54 7.50 10.89 -7.71
C VAL A 54 7.24 9.51 -7.15
N GLU A 55 7.60 9.33 -5.88
CA GLU A 55 7.51 8.04 -5.17
C GLU A 55 6.48 8.08 -4.03
N VAL A 56 5.83 6.95 -3.76
CA VAL A 56 5.04 6.70 -2.55
C VAL A 56 5.54 5.43 -1.88
N HIS A 57 5.95 5.53 -0.62
CA HIS A 57 6.48 4.41 0.16
C HIS A 57 5.55 4.04 1.32
N LEU A 58 5.85 2.90 1.95
CA LEU A 58 5.35 2.56 3.28
C LEU A 58 5.79 3.61 4.32
N PRO A 59 5.02 3.81 5.39
CA PRO A 59 5.34 4.83 6.41
C PRO A 59 6.71 4.58 7.04
N TYR A 60 7.46 5.65 7.28
CA TYR A 60 8.80 5.65 7.88
C TYR A 60 9.91 4.99 7.06
N TYR A 61 9.63 4.61 5.82
CA TYR A 61 10.67 4.20 4.89
C TYR A 61 11.18 5.39 4.07
N PRO A 62 12.51 5.52 3.88
CA PRO A 62 13.06 6.64 3.13
C PRO A 62 12.77 6.52 1.62
N PRO A 63 12.76 7.66 0.90
CA PRO A 63 12.79 7.68 -0.57
C PRO A 63 14.01 6.93 -1.13
N THR A 64 13.98 6.63 -2.43
CA THR A 64 15.21 6.30 -3.16
C THR A 64 16.00 7.56 -3.55
N ASP A 65 17.26 7.39 -3.95
CA ASP A 65 18.11 8.50 -4.44
C ASP A 65 17.56 9.22 -5.68
N LEU A 66 16.56 8.64 -6.35
CA LEU A 66 15.92 9.22 -7.54
C LEU A 66 14.63 9.98 -7.22
N ALA A 67 14.17 9.98 -5.97
CA ALA A 67 13.01 10.76 -5.55
C ALA A 67 13.29 12.27 -5.61
N ASN A 68 12.30 13.04 -6.02
CA ASN A 68 12.32 14.48 -5.85
C ASN A 68 12.00 14.82 -4.39
N THR A 69 13.05 15.06 -3.60
CA THR A 69 12.92 15.39 -2.17
C THR A 69 12.18 16.69 -1.89
N ASN A 70 11.98 17.57 -2.88
CA ASN A 70 11.15 18.78 -2.72
C ASN A 70 9.66 18.47 -2.54
N LEU A 71 9.22 17.23 -2.82
CA LEU A 71 7.84 16.79 -2.58
C LEU A 71 7.62 16.33 -1.14
N LEU A 72 8.69 16.01 -0.41
CA LEU A 72 8.61 15.71 1.02
C LEU A 72 8.29 16.99 1.78
N ALA A 73 7.56 16.84 2.90
CA ALA A 73 7.09 17.97 3.70
C ALA A 73 6.23 18.98 2.91
N SER A 74 5.54 18.52 1.85
CA SER A 74 4.66 19.34 1.02
C SER A 74 3.21 18.87 1.09
N GLY A 75 2.26 19.81 1.02
CA GLY A 75 0.84 19.49 1.17
C GLY A 75 0.54 18.90 2.55
N ASP A 76 -0.06 17.70 2.57
CA ASP A 76 -0.37 16.96 3.79
C ASP A 76 0.78 16.05 4.26
N ASP A 77 1.85 15.90 3.47
CA ASP A 77 3.03 15.13 3.88
C ASP A 77 3.81 15.92 4.94
N ASP A 78 4.14 15.24 6.05
CA ASP A 78 4.90 15.79 7.17
C ASP A 78 6.19 14.98 7.37
N SER A 79 6.86 14.63 6.26
CA SER A 79 8.14 13.95 6.30
C SER A 79 9.23 14.84 6.90
N ASP A 80 10.04 14.28 7.79
CA ASP A 80 11.22 14.89 8.37
C ASP A 80 12.37 13.88 8.39
N ALA A 81 13.33 14.12 7.49
CA ALA A 81 14.51 13.27 7.36
C ALA A 81 15.36 13.23 8.63
N GLY A 82 15.37 14.30 9.44
CA GLY A 82 16.13 14.38 10.68
C GLY A 82 15.63 13.42 11.76
N SER A 83 14.32 13.12 11.76
CA SER A 83 13.69 12.17 12.68
C SER A 83 13.39 10.81 12.05
N GLY A 84 13.70 10.61 10.76
CA GLY A 84 13.36 9.39 10.02
C GLY A 84 11.86 9.24 9.74
N LYS A 85 11.10 10.34 9.84
CA LYS A 85 9.67 10.38 9.53
C LYS A 85 9.50 10.57 8.03
N TYR A 86 8.81 9.66 7.36
CA TYR A 86 8.60 9.73 5.91
C TYR A 86 7.20 9.22 5.52
N TYR A 87 6.61 9.84 4.50
CA TYR A 87 5.35 9.40 3.84
C TYR A 87 4.16 9.24 4.78
N VAL A 88 4.05 10.16 5.73
CA VAL A 88 2.95 10.23 6.70
C VAL A 88 2.51 11.67 6.90
N THR A 89 1.26 11.85 7.29
CA THR A 89 0.76 13.18 7.64
C THR A 89 1.22 13.63 9.03
N ALA A 90 0.89 14.87 9.41
CA ALA A 90 1.11 15.39 10.76
C ALA A 90 0.41 14.54 11.85
N ALA A 91 -0.69 13.87 11.49
CA ALA A 91 -1.41 12.93 12.37
C ALA A 91 -0.87 11.48 12.28
N ASN A 92 0.28 11.27 11.63
CA ASN A 92 0.91 9.98 11.37
C ASN A 92 0.05 9.01 10.54
N LEU A 93 -0.83 9.53 9.68
CA LEU A 93 -1.61 8.71 8.75
C LEU A 93 -0.75 8.34 7.54
N PRO A 94 -0.64 7.05 7.17
CA PRO A 94 0.20 6.60 6.07
C PRO A 94 -0.50 6.70 4.70
N TRP A 95 0.31 6.78 3.63
CA TRP A 95 -0.19 6.72 2.24
C TRP A 95 -0.27 5.30 1.66
N ALA A 96 0.48 4.36 2.22
CA ALA A 96 0.55 2.99 1.73
C ALA A 96 0.41 1.97 2.87
N ILE A 97 -0.09 0.79 2.51
CA ILE A 97 -0.23 -0.36 3.39
C ILE A 97 0.25 -1.62 2.67
N ASN A 98 0.91 -2.51 3.39
CA ASN A 98 1.36 -3.80 2.87
C ASN A 98 0.53 -4.94 3.50
N ILE A 99 -0.03 -5.80 2.66
CA ILE A 99 -0.81 -6.96 3.06
C ILE A 99 -0.24 -8.17 2.30
N TYR A 100 0.24 -9.17 3.04
CA TYR A 100 0.92 -10.35 2.49
C TYR A 100 -0.05 -11.42 1.95
N GLU A 101 -1.36 -11.18 2.04
CA GLU A 101 -2.43 -12.06 1.59
C GLU A 101 -3.22 -11.41 0.45
N THR A 102 -4.13 -12.17 -0.17
CA THR A 102 -5.10 -11.60 -1.09
C THR A 102 -5.98 -10.58 -0.37
N PHE A 103 -5.99 -9.35 -0.86
CA PHE A 103 -6.82 -8.29 -0.33
C PHE A 103 -8.07 -8.11 -1.18
N ALA A 104 -9.25 -8.18 -0.55
CA ALA A 104 -10.50 -7.81 -1.18
C ALA A 104 -10.65 -6.29 -1.08
N TYR A 105 -10.32 -5.59 -2.16
CA TYR A 105 -10.32 -4.14 -2.20
C TYR A 105 -11.74 -3.56 -2.38
N PRO A 106 -11.99 -2.35 -1.86
CA PRO A 106 -13.26 -1.66 -2.02
C PRO A 106 -13.61 -1.38 -3.49
N ILE A 107 -14.90 -1.21 -3.76
CA ILE A 107 -15.35 -0.47 -4.94
C ILE A 107 -14.75 0.95 -4.87
N GLU A 108 -14.39 1.50 -6.03
CA GLU A 108 -13.80 2.82 -6.17
C GLU A 108 -14.59 3.88 -5.38
N LYS A 109 -13.88 4.78 -4.69
CA LYS A 109 -14.42 5.84 -3.79
C LYS A 109 -15.20 5.36 -2.56
N GLN A 110 -15.24 4.06 -2.25
CA GLN A 110 -15.76 3.60 -0.97
C GLN A 110 -14.69 3.72 0.12
N ASP A 111 -15.08 4.31 1.25
CA ASP A 111 -14.21 4.43 2.42
C ASP A 111 -13.90 3.03 2.98
N ILE A 112 -12.61 2.73 3.15
CA ILE A 112 -12.14 1.45 3.69
C ILE A 112 -12.71 1.16 5.08
N VAL A 113 -13.01 2.18 5.89
CA VAL A 113 -13.62 2.04 7.22
C VAL A 113 -15.03 1.47 7.13
N LEU A 114 -15.76 1.78 6.05
CA LEU A 114 -17.11 1.25 5.79
C LEU A 114 -17.09 -0.14 5.14
N VAL A 115 -15.98 -0.49 4.49
CA VAL A 115 -15.80 -1.76 3.78
C VAL A 115 -15.22 -2.84 4.69
N HIS A 116 -14.10 -2.56 5.37
CA HIS A 116 -13.48 -3.44 6.36
C HIS A 116 -13.70 -2.87 7.75
N LEU A 117 -14.71 -3.39 8.43
CA LEU A 117 -15.33 -2.82 9.63
C LEU A 117 -14.42 -2.81 10.86
N LYS A 118 -13.28 -3.51 10.80
CA LYS A 118 -12.25 -3.55 11.85
C LYS A 118 -11.02 -2.69 11.56
N PHE A 119 -10.96 -2.07 10.39
CA PHE A 119 -9.81 -1.27 9.97
C PHE A 119 -9.52 -0.09 10.90
N ALA A 120 -10.54 0.69 11.28
CA ALA A 120 -10.34 1.87 12.12
C ALA A 120 -9.84 1.53 13.54
N GLU A 121 -10.40 0.48 14.15
CA GLU A 121 -9.96 -0.03 15.46
C GLU A 121 -8.52 -0.55 15.39
N TRP A 122 -8.19 -1.29 14.31
CA TRP A 122 -6.84 -1.76 14.05
C TRP A 122 -5.85 -0.60 13.91
N ALA A 123 -6.13 0.35 13.01
CA ALA A 123 -5.25 1.48 12.73
C ALA A 123 -5.02 2.35 13.98
N SER A 124 -6.10 2.66 14.72
CA SER A 124 -6.03 3.50 15.92
C SER A 124 -5.33 2.81 17.09
N SER A 125 -5.27 1.48 17.10
CA SER A 125 -4.55 0.70 18.12
C SER A 125 -3.06 0.51 17.83
N GLY A 126 -2.54 1.07 16.73
CA GLY A 126 -1.17 0.79 16.27
C GLY A 126 -0.99 -0.66 15.81
N GLY A 127 -2.06 -1.29 15.32
CA GLY A 127 -2.05 -2.65 14.79
C GLY A 127 -2.20 -3.77 15.81
N VAL A 128 -2.43 -3.46 17.09
CA VAL A 128 -2.57 -4.44 18.17
C VAL A 128 -3.95 -5.13 18.16
N LEU A 129 -5.01 -4.35 17.97
CA LEU A 129 -6.38 -4.86 17.89
C LEU A 129 -6.69 -5.27 16.45
N PHE A 130 -7.41 -6.37 16.28
CA PHE A 130 -7.82 -6.89 14.97
C PHE A 130 -6.68 -6.93 13.92
N PRO A 131 -5.52 -7.55 14.21
CA PRO A 131 -4.41 -7.64 13.25
C PRO A 131 -4.80 -8.33 11.92
N ASN A 132 -5.92 -9.06 11.95
CA ASN A 132 -6.55 -9.75 10.83
C ASN A 132 -7.77 -9.00 10.25
N TRP A 133 -7.89 -7.69 10.45
CA TRP A 133 -9.03 -6.87 10.01
C TRP A 133 -9.42 -7.06 8.54
N TYR A 134 -8.45 -7.39 7.68
CA TYR A 134 -8.61 -7.55 6.24
C TYR A 134 -9.20 -8.91 5.84
N GLN A 135 -9.26 -9.89 6.74
CA GLN A 135 -9.71 -11.25 6.45
C GLN A 135 -11.24 -11.36 6.33
N ASN A 136 -11.72 -12.39 5.61
CA ASN A 136 -13.16 -12.65 5.45
C ASN A 136 -13.72 -13.40 6.66
N LEU A 137 -13.87 -12.68 7.78
CA LEU A 137 -14.46 -13.19 9.02
C LEU A 137 -15.85 -12.58 9.24
N SER A 138 -16.70 -13.29 9.97
CA SER A 138 -18.05 -12.81 10.31
C SER A 138 -17.98 -11.45 11.01
N GLY A 139 -18.65 -10.43 10.48
CA GLY A 139 -18.67 -9.08 11.02
C GLY A 139 -17.44 -8.21 10.71
N PHE A 140 -16.49 -8.67 9.90
CA PHE A 140 -15.27 -7.90 9.58
C PHE A 140 -15.42 -7.09 8.30
N ARG A 141 -16.39 -7.40 7.45
CA ARG A 141 -16.47 -6.84 6.10
C ARG A 141 -17.91 -6.61 5.65
N ASN A 142 -18.15 -5.49 4.98
CA ASN A 142 -19.34 -5.24 4.21
C ASN A 142 -19.12 -5.67 2.75
N ASN A 143 -19.58 -6.87 2.41
CA ASN A 143 -19.38 -7.45 1.07
C ASN A 143 -20.09 -6.67 -0.05
N ALA A 144 -21.10 -5.85 0.26
CA ALA A 144 -21.77 -5.03 -0.75
C ALA A 144 -20.89 -3.89 -1.28
N LEU A 145 -19.80 -3.54 -0.58
CA LEU A 145 -18.87 -2.47 -0.96
C LEU A 145 -17.54 -3.00 -1.50
N ILE A 146 -17.42 -4.31 -1.69
CA ILE A 146 -16.23 -4.96 -2.25
C ILE A 146 -16.37 -5.08 -3.76
N TYR A 147 -15.30 -4.75 -4.47
CA TYR A 147 -15.29 -4.98 -5.90
C TYR A 147 -15.32 -6.47 -6.22
N THR A 148 -16.20 -6.86 -7.14
CA THR A 148 -16.31 -8.24 -7.63
C THR A 148 -16.04 -8.25 -9.12
N ALA A 149 -15.08 -9.06 -9.57
CA ALA A 149 -14.83 -9.26 -10.98
C ALA A 149 -16.04 -9.94 -11.65
N PRO A 150 -16.38 -9.57 -12.90
CA PRO A 150 -17.49 -10.17 -13.64
C PRO A 150 -17.24 -11.63 -14.02
#